data_AF-A0A1H8D2F3-F1
#
_entry.id   AF-A0A1H8D2F3-F1
#
_cell.length_a   1.000
_cell.length_b   1.000
_cell.length_c   1.000
_cell.angle_alpha   90.00
_cell.angle_beta   90.00
_cell.angle_gamma   90.00
#
_symmetry.space_group_name_H-M   'P 1'
#
loop_
_entity.id
_entity.type
_entity.pdbx_description
1 polymer ?
#
loop_
_entity_poly.entity_id
_entity_poly.type
_entity_poly.pdbx_seq_one_letter_code
_entity_poly.pdbx_strand_id
1 'polypeptide(L)' 'MKPTKPLTTPELEAWENSRNLEAELLESVRQMIARKGRVVFSPNTSIKKKSTNNNSVA' A
#
# COMPACT_ATOMS: atom_id res chain seq x y z
N MET A 1 15.23 10.93 -10.03
CA MET A 1 15.16 9.79 -9.08
C MET A 1 15.63 8.54 -9.80
N LYS A 2 16.53 7.76 -9.22
CA LYS A 2 16.95 6.49 -9.83
C LYS A 2 15.73 5.54 -9.78
N PRO A 3 15.37 4.83 -10.87
CA PRO A 3 14.33 3.83 -10.80
C PRO A 3 14.75 2.76 -9.81
N THR A 4 14.04 2.66 -8.70
CA THR A 4 14.17 1.54 -7.77
C THR A 4 13.80 0.31 -8.57
N LYS A 5 14.75 -0.61 -8.79
CA LYS A 5 14.44 -1.89 -9.42
C LYS A 5 13.37 -2.58 -8.56
N PRO A 6 12.30 -3.13 -9.16
CA PRO A 6 11.36 -3.96 -8.42
C PRO A 6 12.12 -5.08 -7.73
N LEU A 7 11.72 -5.42 -6.51
CA LEU A 7 12.23 -6.61 -5.82
C LEU A 7 11.94 -7.83 -6.69
N THR A 8 12.88 -8.76 -6.74
CA THR A 8 12.62 -10.07 -7.32
C THR A 8 11.64 -10.85 -6.44
N THR A 9 10.95 -11.85 -6.99
CA THR A 9 10.01 -12.70 -6.23
C THR A 9 10.58 -13.23 -4.90
N PRO A 10 11.80 -13.81 -4.84
CA PRO A 10 12.34 -14.30 -3.56
C PRO A 10 12.68 -13.16 -2.58
N GLU A 11 13.13 -12.00 -3.09
CA GLU A 11 13.38 -10.83 -2.24
C GLU A 11 12.08 -10.25 -1.69
N LEU A 12 11.00 -10.28 -2.47
CA LEU A 12 9.68 -9.85 -2.04
C LEU A 12 9.13 -10.77 -0.95
N GLU A 13 9.22 -12.09 -1.14
CA GLU A 13 8.77 -13.07 -0.15
C GLU A 13 9.56 -12.97 1.17
N ALA A 14 10.89 -12.84 1.10
CA ALA A 14 11.71 -12.62 2.28
C ALA A 14 11.34 -11.31 3.01
N TRP A 15 11.06 -10.25 2.24
CA TRP A 15 10.61 -8.97 2.79
C TRP A 15 9.24 -9.10 3.46
N GLU A 16 8.26 -9.74 2.82
CA GLU A 16 6.92 -9.96 3.37
C GLU A 16 6.96 -10.82 4.65
N ASN A 17 7.75 -11.89 4.66
CA ASN A 17 7.92 -12.77 5.82
C ASN A 17 8.63 -12.11 7.01
N SER A 18 9.43 -11.07 6.76
CA SER A 18 10.09 -10.32 7.83
C SER A 18 9.15 -9.36 8.58
N ARG A 19 7.93 -9.14 8.09
CA ARG A 19 7.01 -8.14 8.61
C ARG A 19 6.03 -8.70 9.63
N ASN A 20 5.82 -7.90 10.68
CA ASN A 20 4.70 -8.11 11.59
C ASN A 20 3.57 -7.15 11.23
N LEU A 21 2.71 -7.58 10.31
CA LEU A 21 1.59 -6.79 9.80
C LEU A 21 0.62 -6.36 10.91
N GLU A 22 0.43 -7.19 11.94
CA GLU A 22 -0.45 -6.89 13.06
C GLU A 22 0.07 -5.70 13.87
N ALA A 23 1.36 -5.73 14.24
CA ALA A 23 1.99 -4.64 15.00
C ALA A 23 1.99 -3.32 14.21
N GLU A 24 2.26 -3.39 12.91
CA GLU A 24 2.27 -2.22 12.03
C GLU A 24 0.88 -1.63 11.81
N LEU A 25 -0.15 -2.47 11.72
CA LEU A 25 -1.54 -2.03 11.63
C LEU A 25 -1.99 -1.37 12.93
N LEU A 26 -1.68 -1.98 14.08
CA LEU A 26 -2.02 -1.42 15.39
C LEU A 26 -1.36 -0.05 15.58
N GLU A 27 -0.09 0.10 15.20
CA GLU A 27 0.59 1.39 15.26
C GLU A 27 -0.06 2.42 14.34
N SER A 28 -0.44 2.03 13.11
CA SER A 28 -1.16 2.91 12.19
C SER A 28 -2.48 3.42 12.79
N VAL A 29 -3.23 2.56 13.47
CA VAL A 29 -4.48 2.94 14.17
C VAL A 29 -4.18 3.91 15.32
N ARG A 30 -3.14 3.66 16.12
CA ARG A 30 -2.73 4.58 17.20
C ARG A 30 -2.38 5.96 16.67
N GLN A 31 -1.63 6.04 15.58
CA GLN A 31 -1.26 7.30 14.93
C GLN A 31 -2.49 8.03 14.35
N MET A 32 -3.46 7.29 13.79
CA MET A 32 -4.73 7.84 13.32
C MET A 32 -5.55 8.45 14.48
N ILE A 33 -5.71 7.72 15.59
CA ILE A 33 -6.42 8.21 16.78
C ILE A 33 -5.70 9.44 17.36
N ALA A 34 -4.37 9.42 17.39
CA ALA A 34 -3.55 10.55 17.83
C ALA A 34 -3.54 11.74 16.86
N ARG A 35 -4.27 11.67 15.73
CA ARG A 35 -4.31 12.68 14.66
C ARG A 35 -2.94 13.04 14.10
N LYS A 36 -2.01 12.08 14.09
CA LYS A 36 -0.64 12.24 13.56
C LYS A 36 -0.53 11.91 12.07
N GLY A 37 -1.61 11.50 11.43
CA GLY A 37 -1.67 11.29 9.98
C GLY A 37 -1.60 12.61 9.21
N ARG A 38 -0.98 12.59 8.03
CA ARG A 38 -0.94 13.73 7.10
C ARG A 38 -1.69 13.39 5.82
N VAL A 39 -2.59 14.27 5.39
CA VAL A 39 -3.19 14.18 4.05
C VAL A 39 -2.11 14.53 3.03
N VAL A 40 -1.77 13.58 2.17
CA VAL A 40 -0.84 13.80 1.06
C VAL A 40 -1.61 13.69 -0.24
N PHE A 41 -1.68 14.80 -0.97
CA PHE A 41 -2.21 14.81 -2.33
C PHE A 41 -1.11 14.34 -3.29
N SER A 42 -1.35 13.24 -4.00
CA SER A 42 -0.47 12.80 -5.07
C SER A 42 -1.06 13.25 -6.41
N PRO A 43 -0.32 14.00 -7.25
CA PRO A 43 -0.78 14.39 -8.58
C PRO A 43 -1.19 13.19 -9.46
N ASN A 44 -0.64 12.00 -9.19
CA ASN A 44 -0.83 10.79 -9.98
C ASN A 44 -2.08 9.97 -9.60
N THR A 45 -2.75 10.24 -8.49
CA THR A 45 -3.96 9.48 -8.08
C THR A 45 -5.22 9.86 -8.86
N SER A 46 -5.11 10.87 -9.73
CA SER A 46 -6.20 11.35 -10.60
C SER A 46 -6.45 10.44 -11.81
N ILE A 47 -5.53 9.53 -12.16
CA ILE A 47 -5.67 8.64 -13.32
C ILE A 47 -6.18 7.25 -12.87
N LYS A 48 -7.32 7.21 -12.20
CA LYS A 48 -8.13 5.98 -12.21
C LYS A 48 -9.00 6.05 -13.45
N LYS A 49 -8.48 5.59 -14.61
CA LYS A 49 -9.37 5.21 -15.72
C LYS A 49 -10.35 4.21 -15.12
N LYS A 50 -11.66 4.47 -15.25
CA LYS A 50 -12.70 3.51 -14.91
C LYS A 50 -12.44 2.24 -15.73
N SER A 51 -11.71 1.28 -15.17
CA SER A 51 -11.81 -0.11 -15.60
C SER A 51 -12.99 -0.65 -14.81
N THR A 52 -14.16 -0.65 -15.43
CA THR A 52 -15.29 -1.46 -15.00
C THR A 52 -14.81 -2.91 -15.02
N ASN A 53 -14.46 -3.45 -13.86
CA ASN A 53 -14.21 -4.87 -13.72
C ASN A 53 -15.58 -5.56 -13.78
N ASN A 54 -15.89 -6.15 -14.93
CA ASN A 54 -17.09 -6.93 -15.16
C ASN A 54 -16.89 -8.33 -14.58
N ASN A 55 -16.85 -8.47 -13.26
CA ASN A 55 -17.07 -9.78 -12.63
C ASN A 55 -18.55 -9.90 -12.28
N SER A 56 -19.33 -10.27 -13.30
CA SER A 56 -20.62 -10.93 -13.11
C SER A 56 -20.31 -12.34 -12.62
N VAL A 57 -20.57 -12.62 -11.35
CA VAL A 57 -20.69 -14.00 -10.88
C VAL A 57 -22.18 -14.28 -10.81
N ALA A 58 -22.59 -15.22 -11.68
CA ALA A 58 -23.82 -16.00 -11.76
C ALA A 58 -25.05 -15.53 -10.97
#